data_AF-A0AA45W1R0-F1
#
_entry.id   AF-A0AA45W1R0-F1
#
_cell.length_a   1.000
_cell.length_b   1.000
_cell.length_c   1.000
_cell.angle_alpha   90.00
_cell.angle_beta   90.00
_cell.angle_gamma   90.00
#
_symmetry.space_group_name_H-M   'P 1'
#
loop_
_entity.id
_entity.type
_entity.pdbx_description
1 polymer ?
#
loop_
_entity_poly.entity_id
_entity_poly.type
_entity_poly.pdbx_seq_one_letter_code
_entity_poly.pdbx_strand_id
1 'polypeptide(L)'
;MKRRDILTRAPLALAAIGAPAAAGELRQNFAHVPENPRLIELGRQAQAHEKAYQDALATWRASWIDWSPKWPLAPDCCVDDYRGVFSGEIERNLKGAGLVREGKVHPMRVYTVEQLERRREHMIEVLAKDDRRKRKASKKTRAYWQSEVERCDLGLELLPAYLAETQRIKDESRFPEIDNARHRTARDLFAVVRQVLSEPSHTIQGVKIKAEAAAAIGRLNSYDRLWSGMDDNTRNEQHLAALLAESLIAVA
;
A
#
# COMPACT_ATOMS: atom_id res chain seq x y z
N MET A 1 -32.01 31.71 -15.95
CA MET A 1 -32.81 30.61 -16.53
C MET A 1 -32.62 29.35 -15.69
N LYS A 2 -33.75 28.86 -15.16
CA LYS A 2 -34.11 27.54 -14.60
C LYS A 2 -33.02 26.62 -13.97
N ARG A 3 -33.20 26.43 -12.65
CA ARG A 3 -32.77 25.32 -11.79
C ARG A 3 -33.20 23.95 -12.31
N ARG A 4 -32.47 22.89 -11.92
CA ARG A 4 -33.02 21.61 -11.42
C ARG A 4 -31.92 20.77 -10.77
N ASP A 5 -31.74 21.01 -9.47
CA ASP A 5 -31.53 19.96 -8.47
C ASP A 5 -32.70 18.97 -8.51
N ILE A 6 -32.44 17.68 -8.26
CA ILE A 6 -33.29 16.58 -7.72
C ILE A 6 -32.41 15.32 -7.91
N LEU A 7 -31.89 14.67 -6.88
CA LEU A 7 -32.58 13.65 -6.08
C LEU A 7 -32.12 13.65 -4.61
N THR A 8 -32.90 14.38 -3.82
CA THR A 8 -33.46 14.01 -2.52
C THR A 8 -32.97 12.73 -1.82
N ARG A 9 -32.30 12.96 -0.68
CA ARG A 9 -32.35 12.16 0.54
C ARG A 9 -33.80 11.79 0.88
N ALA A 10 -34.07 10.51 1.13
CA ALA A 10 -35.29 10.06 1.78
C ALA A 10 -35.03 9.88 3.28
N PRO A 11 -35.68 10.66 4.17
CA PRO A 11 -35.80 10.32 5.58
C PRO A 11 -37.02 9.40 5.74
N LEU A 12 -36.80 8.14 6.12
CA LEU A 12 -37.89 7.29 6.60
C LEU A 12 -38.26 7.73 8.01
N ALA A 13 -39.37 8.45 8.09
CA ALA A 13 -40.00 8.89 9.32
C ALA A 13 -40.53 7.69 10.11
N LEU A 14 -40.21 7.70 11.41
CA LEU A 14 -40.68 6.79 12.44
C LEU A 14 -42.20 7.00 12.63
N ALA A 15 -43.03 6.06 12.17
CA ALA A 15 -44.44 6.04 12.52
C ALA A 15 -44.61 5.27 13.85
N ALA A 16 -44.79 6.02 14.94
CA ALA A 16 -45.28 5.50 16.20
C ALA A 16 -46.77 5.17 16.05
N ILE A 17 -47.14 3.89 16.18
CA ILE A 17 -48.50 3.46 16.45
C ILE A 17 -48.51 2.88 17.86
N GLY A 18 -49.21 3.57 18.75
CA GLY A 18 -49.41 3.15 20.13
C GLY A 18 -50.70 2.35 20.31
N ALA A 19 -50.60 1.42 21.26
CA ALA A 19 -51.61 0.82 22.14
C ALA A 19 -52.48 -0.35 21.61
N PRO A 20 -53.00 -1.24 22.49
CA PRO A 20 -52.80 -1.38 23.94
C PRO A 20 -52.25 -2.74 24.39
N ALA A 21 -51.88 -2.80 25.67
CA ALA A 21 -51.47 -3.99 26.41
C ALA A 21 -52.55 -5.08 26.44
N ALA A 22 -52.23 -6.24 25.88
CA ALA A 22 -52.79 -7.52 26.28
C ALA A 22 -51.70 -8.28 27.05
N ALA A 23 -51.61 -7.99 28.35
CA ALA A 23 -50.90 -8.84 29.29
C ALA A 23 -51.71 -10.14 29.44
N GLY A 24 -51.27 -11.19 28.74
CA GLY A 24 -51.88 -12.52 28.79
C GLY A 24 -50.84 -13.57 28.44
N GLU A 25 -50.10 -14.00 29.46
CA GLU A 25 -49.60 -15.37 29.62
C GLU A 25 -48.97 -16.07 28.40
N LEU A 26 -47.89 -15.51 27.86
CA LEU A 26 -46.86 -16.29 27.18
C LEU A 26 -45.47 -15.80 27.63
N ARG A 27 -45.19 -15.92 28.93
CA ARG A 27 -43.80 -16.14 29.37
C ARG A 27 -43.42 -17.56 28.97
N GLN A 28 -43.32 -17.79 27.66
CA GLN A 28 -42.46 -18.85 27.18
C GLN A 28 -41.08 -18.53 27.73
N ASN A 29 -40.52 -19.51 28.43
CA ASN A 29 -39.10 -19.57 28.71
C ASN A 29 -38.38 -19.54 27.35
N PHE A 30 -38.19 -18.37 26.76
CA PHE A 30 -37.12 -18.16 25.80
C PHE A 30 -35.86 -18.32 26.63
N ALA A 31 -35.41 -19.56 26.75
CA ALA A 31 -34.03 -19.84 27.10
C ALA A 31 -33.21 -18.88 26.24
N HIS A 32 -32.55 -17.92 26.88
CA HIS A 32 -31.77 -16.93 26.19
C HIS A 32 -30.74 -17.72 25.39
N VAL A 33 -30.95 -17.89 24.08
CA VAL A 33 -30.08 -18.74 23.27
C VAL A 33 -28.70 -18.12 23.41
N PRO A 34 -27.75 -18.79 24.09
CA PRO A 34 -26.43 -18.21 24.28
C PRO A 34 -25.81 -18.10 22.89
N GLU A 35 -25.23 -16.93 22.60
CA GLU A 35 -24.50 -16.73 21.36
C GLU A 35 -23.32 -17.72 21.28
N ASN A 36 -22.87 -18.01 20.06
CA ASN A 36 -21.69 -18.83 19.82
C ASN A 36 -20.48 -18.27 20.59
N PRO A 37 -19.94 -18.98 21.60
CA PRO A 37 -18.83 -18.50 22.41
C PRO A 37 -17.56 -18.27 21.58
N ARG A 38 -17.39 -19.04 20.48
CA ARG A 38 -16.28 -18.85 19.54
C ARG A 38 -16.40 -17.54 18.77
N LEU A 39 -17.61 -17.13 18.40
CA LEU A 39 -17.85 -15.85 17.72
C LEU A 39 -17.52 -14.67 18.65
N ILE A 40 -17.88 -14.76 19.94
CA ILE A 40 -17.53 -13.75 20.94
C ILE A 40 -16.00 -13.64 21.11
N GLU A 41 -15.31 -14.78 21.20
CA GLU A 41 -13.86 -14.84 21.31
C GLU A 41 -13.18 -14.20 20.09
N LEU A 42 -13.56 -14.62 18.89
CA LEU A 42 -13.03 -14.08 17.63
C LEU A 42 -13.34 -12.59 17.47
N GLY A 43 -14.51 -12.13 17.93
CA GLY A 43 -14.85 -10.71 17.96
C GLY A 43 -13.87 -9.89 18.79
N ARG A 44 -13.49 -10.39 19.98
CA ARG A 44 -12.46 -9.73 20.82
C ARG A 44 -11.09 -9.75 20.17
N GLN A 45 -10.73 -10.86 19.52
CA GLN A 45 -9.48 -10.96 18.77
C GLN A 45 -9.44 -9.96 17.62
N ALA A 46 -10.54 -9.82 16.86
CA ALA A 46 -10.63 -8.85 15.76
C ALA A 46 -10.37 -7.41 16.27
N GLN A 47 -10.95 -7.03 17.41
CA GLN A 47 -10.69 -5.72 18.02
C GLN A 47 -9.21 -5.54 18.44
N ALA A 48 -8.58 -6.59 18.98
CA ALA A 48 -7.16 -6.56 19.34
C ALA A 48 -6.25 -6.42 18.10
N HIS A 49 -6.54 -7.15 17.03
CA HIS A 49 -5.82 -7.05 15.76
C HIS A 49 -6.02 -5.70 15.07
N GLU A 50 -7.23 -5.14 15.15
CA GLU A 50 -7.50 -3.79 14.66
C GLU A 50 -6.63 -2.77 15.40
N LYS A 51 -6.60 -2.82 16.73
CA LYS A 51 -5.77 -1.94 17.54
C LYS A 51 -4.30 -2.07 17.17
N ALA A 52 -3.79 -3.31 17.05
CA ALA A 52 -2.41 -3.56 16.65
C ALA A 52 -2.07 -2.97 15.27
N TYR A 53 -3.00 -3.05 14.30
CA TYR A 53 -2.84 -2.41 13.00
C TYR A 53 -2.79 -0.88 13.12
N GLN A 54 -3.69 -0.27 13.90
CA GLN A 54 -3.71 1.18 14.06
C GLN A 54 -2.43 1.69 14.74
N ASP A 55 -1.92 0.97 15.74
CA ASP A 55 -0.65 1.28 16.40
C ASP A 55 0.55 1.15 15.43
N ALA A 56 0.56 0.11 14.58
CA ALA A 56 1.57 -0.07 13.54
C ALA A 56 1.49 1.04 12.47
N LEU A 57 0.27 1.44 12.07
CA LEU A 57 0.05 2.52 11.11
C LEU A 57 0.48 3.88 11.67
N ALA A 58 0.22 4.14 12.96
CA ALA A 58 0.68 5.36 13.63
C ALA A 58 2.22 5.41 13.67
N THR A 59 2.86 4.30 14.04
CA THR A 59 4.33 4.17 14.04
C THR A 59 4.91 4.39 12.64
N TRP A 60 4.29 3.78 11.62
CA TRP A 60 4.68 3.96 10.22
C TRP A 60 4.57 5.42 9.77
N ARG A 61 3.47 6.11 10.11
CA ARG A 61 3.27 7.52 9.76
C ARG A 61 4.30 8.42 10.44
N ALA A 62 4.57 8.19 11.72
CA ALA A 62 5.58 8.94 12.47
C ALA A 62 6.97 8.77 11.84
N SER A 63 7.39 7.53 11.58
CA SER A 63 8.67 7.25 10.92
C SER A 63 8.74 7.86 9.52
N TRP A 64 7.66 7.80 8.75
CA TRP A 64 7.61 8.44 7.42
C TRP A 64 7.81 9.95 7.49
N ILE A 65 7.17 10.63 8.44
CA ILE A 65 7.31 12.09 8.61
C ILE A 65 8.75 12.46 8.98
N ASP A 66 9.38 11.70 9.86
CA ASP A 66 10.73 12.00 10.35
C ASP A 66 11.85 11.68 9.34
N TRP A 67 11.66 10.65 8.51
CA TRP A 67 12.70 10.12 7.64
C TRP A 67 12.51 10.42 6.16
N SER A 68 11.27 10.58 5.68
CA SER A 68 11.03 10.89 4.26
C SER A 68 11.73 12.17 3.79
N PRO A 69 11.79 13.27 4.56
CA PRO A 69 12.49 14.48 4.13
C PRO A 69 14.01 14.34 4.04
N LYS A 70 14.58 13.35 4.75
CA LYS A 70 16.02 13.09 4.78
C LYS A 70 16.48 12.20 3.62
N TRP A 71 15.54 11.59 2.90
CA TRP A 71 15.85 10.68 1.81
C TRP A 71 16.52 11.42 0.64
N PRO A 72 17.77 11.10 0.27
CA PRO A 72 18.48 11.82 -0.77
C PRO A 72 17.92 11.51 -2.15
N LEU A 73 18.07 12.47 -3.06
CA LEU A 73 17.94 12.21 -4.50
C LEU A 73 19.27 11.69 -5.04
N ALA A 74 19.19 10.79 -6.02
CA ALA A 74 20.37 10.33 -6.74
C ALA A 74 21.01 11.52 -7.49
N PRO A 75 22.34 11.60 -7.57
CA PRO A 75 23.01 12.62 -8.38
C PRO A 75 22.57 12.57 -9.85
N ASP A 76 22.47 13.71 -10.53
CA ASP A 76 22.00 13.79 -11.92
C ASP A 76 22.88 12.96 -12.90
N CYS A 77 24.19 12.86 -12.61
CA CYS A 77 25.11 12.04 -13.38
C CYS A 77 24.81 10.52 -13.26
N CYS A 78 24.18 10.10 -12.17
CA CYS A 78 23.86 8.72 -11.85
C CYS A 78 22.46 8.29 -12.32
N VAL A 79 21.68 9.19 -12.96
CA VAL A 79 20.31 8.88 -13.36
C VAL A 79 20.01 9.11 -14.83
N ASP A 80 18.99 8.41 -15.37
CA ASP A 80 18.44 8.69 -16.68
C ASP A 80 16.91 8.74 -16.74
N ASP A 81 16.40 9.45 -17.75
CA ASP A 81 14.97 9.63 -18.05
C ASP A 81 14.47 8.54 -19.03
N TYR A 82 15.05 7.33 -18.94
CA TYR A 82 14.80 6.32 -19.97
C TYR A 82 13.37 5.76 -19.89
N ARG A 83 12.59 6.00 -20.96
CA ARG A 83 11.17 5.65 -21.08
C ARG A 83 10.88 4.18 -21.51
N GLY A 84 11.89 3.33 -21.54
CA GLY A 84 11.73 1.93 -21.98
C GLY A 84 11.20 1.02 -20.86
N VAL A 85 10.48 -0.04 -21.26
CA VAL A 85 9.49 -0.70 -20.40
C VAL A 85 10.10 -1.69 -19.38
N PHE A 86 11.35 -2.19 -19.48
CA PHE A 86 11.66 -3.45 -18.75
C PHE A 86 13.06 -3.75 -18.17
N SER A 87 14.00 -2.82 -17.92
CA SER A 87 15.29 -3.26 -17.32
C SER A 87 16.15 -2.23 -16.60
N GLY A 88 15.93 -2.02 -15.30
CA GLY A 88 16.73 -1.11 -14.49
C GLY A 88 16.06 -0.73 -13.18
N GLU A 89 16.88 -0.43 -12.16
CA GLU A 89 16.38 0.05 -10.88
C GLU A 89 15.89 1.50 -11.03
N ILE A 90 14.64 1.74 -10.66
CA ILE A 90 14.10 3.10 -10.57
C ILE A 90 14.55 3.75 -9.27
N GLU A 91 14.68 5.07 -9.28
CA GLU A 91 14.83 5.87 -8.07
C GLU A 91 13.59 5.69 -7.20
N ARG A 92 13.79 5.17 -5.99
CA ARG A 92 12.70 4.88 -5.04
C ARG A 92 12.85 5.75 -3.81
N ASN A 93 11.72 6.11 -3.22
CA ASN A 93 11.67 6.69 -1.88
C ASN A 93 11.79 5.60 -0.80
N LEU A 94 11.76 6.02 0.47
CA LEU A 94 11.89 5.16 1.63
C LEU A 94 10.87 4.00 1.69
N LYS A 95 9.66 4.18 1.14
CA LYS A 95 8.62 3.13 1.06
C LYS A 95 8.74 2.24 -0.17
N GLY A 96 9.83 2.37 -0.93
CA GLY A 96 10.06 1.62 -2.16
C GLY A 96 9.20 2.07 -3.36
N ALA A 97 8.47 3.18 -3.28
CA ALA A 97 7.72 3.70 -4.42
C ALA A 97 8.62 4.57 -5.30
N GLY A 98 8.37 4.58 -6.61
CA GLY A 98 9.12 5.41 -7.56
C GLY A 98 9.05 6.89 -7.19
N LEU A 99 10.21 7.56 -7.16
CA LEU A 99 10.34 8.98 -6.85
C LEU A 99 10.32 9.77 -8.17
N VAL A 100 9.32 10.64 -8.32
CA VAL A 100 9.18 11.52 -9.48
C VAL A 100 9.76 12.89 -9.13
N ARG A 101 10.79 13.30 -9.86
CA ARG A 101 11.43 14.62 -9.70
C ARG A 101 10.55 15.73 -10.26
N GLU A 102 10.79 16.96 -9.82
CA GLU A 102 10.12 18.13 -10.37
C GLU A 102 10.33 18.23 -11.89
N GLY A 103 9.25 18.49 -12.62
CA GLY A 103 9.26 18.54 -14.09
C GLY A 103 9.35 17.19 -14.81
N LYS A 104 9.41 16.06 -14.08
CA LYS A 104 9.37 14.72 -14.66
C LYS A 104 7.99 14.09 -14.53
N VAL A 105 7.63 13.26 -15.50
CA VAL A 105 6.36 12.50 -15.51
C VAL A 105 6.54 11.12 -14.89
N HIS A 106 7.75 10.57 -14.97
CA HIS A 106 8.08 9.23 -14.51
C HIS A 106 9.29 9.26 -13.57
N PRO A 107 9.43 8.27 -12.68
CA PRO A 107 10.64 8.11 -11.88
C PRO A 107 11.86 7.93 -12.75
N MET A 108 12.97 8.56 -12.35
CA MET A 108 14.26 8.38 -13.01
C MET A 108 14.80 6.99 -12.73
N ARG A 109 15.70 6.47 -13.58
CA ARG A 109 16.41 5.22 -13.31
C ARG A 109 17.77 5.54 -12.71
N VAL A 110 18.21 4.74 -11.76
CA VAL A 110 19.52 4.88 -11.14
C VAL A 110 20.46 3.87 -11.78
N TYR A 111 21.63 4.34 -12.23
CA TYR A 111 22.65 3.46 -12.76
C TYR A 111 23.31 2.63 -11.65
N THR A 112 23.66 1.39 -11.97
CA THR A 112 24.62 0.62 -11.17
C THR A 112 26.05 1.04 -11.52
N VAL A 113 27.00 0.75 -10.62
CA VAL A 113 28.45 0.97 -10.86
C VAL A 113 28.87 0.31 -12.18
N GLU A 114 28.50 -0.95 -12.38
CA GLU A 114 28.78 -1.70 -13.60
C GLU A 114 28.21 -1.03 -14.86
N GLN A 115 27.00 -0.46 -14.79
CA GLN A 115 26.41 0.25 -15.92
C GLN A 115 27.19 1.53 -16.27
N LEU A 116 27.65 2.27 -15.25
CA LEU A 116 28.49 3.46 -15.45
C LEU A 116 29.85 3.08 -16.04
N GLU A 117 30.50 2.03 -15.53
CA GLU A 117 31.78 1.54 -16.04
C GLU A 117 31.67 1.10 -17.51
N ARG A 118 30.70 0.24 -17.83
CA ARG A 118 30.48 -0.22 -19.21
C ARG A 118 30.18 0.94 -20.15
N ARG A 119 29.39 1.91 -19.71
CA ARG A 119 29.06 3.10 -20.52
C ARG A 119 30.29 3.98 -20.74
N ARG A 120 31.09 4.20 -19.70
CA ARG A 120 32.36 4.93 -19.76
C ARG A 120 33.33 4.29 -20.73
N GLU A 121 33.60 2.99 -20.57
CA GLU A 121 34.48 2.21 -21.44
C GLU A 121 34.01 2.26 -22.88
N HIS A 122 32.71 2.08 -23.11
CA HIS A 122 32.12 2.17 -24.43
C HIS A 122 32.35 3.55 -25.08
N MET A 123 32.17 4.65 -24.34
CA MET A 123 32.42 6.01 -24.88
C MET A 123 33.90 6.26 -25.16
N ILE A 124 34.82 5.77 -24.30
CA ILE A 124 36.26 5.83 -24.53
C ILE A 124 36.64 5.07 -25.80
N GLU A 125 36.09 3.87 -26.01
CA GLU A 125 36.31 3.10 -27.24
C GLU A 125 35.81 3.84 -28.48
N VAL A 126 34.63 4.47 -28.39
CA VAL A 126 34.06 5.23 -29.51
C VAL A 126 34.95 6.41 -29.88
N LEU A 127 35.48 7.14 -28.89
CA LEU A 127 36.45 8.21 -29.10
C LEU A 127 37.74 7.70 -29.74
N ALA A 128 38.31 6.62 -29.22
CA ALA A 128 39.52 6.00 -29.78
C ALA A 128 39.31 5.50 -31.22
N LYS A 129 38.13 4.94 -31.53
CA LYS A 129 37.74 4.54 -32.88
C LYS A 129 37.65 5.76 -33.80
N ASP A 130 37.04 6.86 -33.36
CA ASP A 130 36.98 8.11 -34.12
C ASP A 130 38.37 8.72 -34.38
N ASP A 131 39.29 8.60 -33.41
CA ASP A 131 40.67 9.05 -33.55
C ASP A 131 41.47 8.28 -34.62
N ARG A 132 41.05 7.07 -34.98
CA ARG A 132 41.65 6.29 -36.08
C ARG A 132 40.97 6.51 -37.43
N ARG A 133 39.78 7.15 -37.48
CA ARG A 133 39.05 7.38 -38.74
C ARG A 133 39.69 8.46 -39.59
N LYS A 134 39.68 8.24 -40.92
CA LYS A 134 40.08 9.25 -41.92
C LYS A 134 39.17 10.48 -41.91
N ARG A 135 37.86 10.26 -41.74
CA ARG A 135 36.86 11.32 -41.55
C ARG A 135 36.38 11.30 -40.11
N LYS A 136 36.65 12.37 -39.38
CA LYS A 136 36.27 12.53 -37.97
C LYS A 136 34.77 12.80 -37.84
N ALA A 137 34.20 12.38 -36.72
CA ALA A 137 32.88 12.82 -36.31
C ALA A 137 32.85 14.35 -36.12
N SER A 138 31.64 14.92 -36.15
CA SER A 138 31.47 16.36 -35.93
C SER A 138 31.99 16.77 -34.54
N LYS A 139 32.41 18.04 -34.40
CA LYS A 139 32.84 18.61 -33.11
C LYS A 139 31.77 18.41 -32.03
N LYS A 140 30.49 18.57 -32.39
CA LYS A 140 29.34 18.37 -31.48
C LYS A 140 29.23 16.92 -31.00
N THR A 141 29.40 15.96 -31.91
CA THR A 141 29.34 14.53 -31.58
C THR A 141 30.50 14.12 -30.66
N ARG A 142 31.72 14.59 -30.94
CA ARG A 142 32.88 14.32 -30.09
C ARG A 142 32.72 14.93 -28.70
N ALA A 143 32.26 16.19 -28.62
CA ALA A 143 31.98 16.85 -27.35
C ALA A 143 30.92 16.09 -26.53
N TYR A 144 29.87 15.57 -27.19
CA TYR A 144 28.88 14.72 -26.52
C TYR A 144 29.51 13.44 -25.93
N TRP A 145 30.32 12.71 -26.71
CA TRP A 145 30.98 11.51 -26.20
C TRP A 145 31.93 11.80 -25.04
N GLN A 146 32.69 12.91 -25.11
CA GLN A 146 33.54 13.37 -24.01
C GLN A 146 32.72 13.71 -22.76
N SER A 147 31.62 14.45 -22.91
CA SER A 147 30.73 14.79 -21.80
C SER A 147 30.09 13.56 -21.16
N GLU A 148 29.85 12.49 -21.93
CA GLU A 148 29.34 11.24 -21.39
C GLU A 148 30.40 10.46 -20.61
N VAL A 149 31.68 10.52 -21.02
CA VAL A 149 32.80 9.99 -20.20
C VAL A 149 32.89 10.75 -18.88
N GLU A 150 32.93 12.09 -18.94
CA GLU A 150 33.01 12.96 -17.75
C GLU A 150 31.82 12.73 -16.80
N ARG A 151 30.61 12.58 -17.36
CA ARG A 151 29.41 12.24 -16.59
C ARG A 151 29.53 10.89 -15.91
N CYS A 152 30.05 9.86 -16.60
CA CYS A 152 30.23 8.55 -15.99
C CYS A 152 31.33 8.57 -14.92
N ASP A 153 32.43 9.29 -15.13
CA ASP A 153 33.49 9.49 -14.14
C ASP A 153 32.92 10.12 -12.85
N LEU A 154 32.17 11.22 -12.98
CA LEU A 154 31.49 11.87 -11.86
C LEU A 154 30.46 10.93 -11.21
N GLY A 155 29.75 10.15 -12.01
CA GLY A 155 28.81 9.15 -11.52
C GLY A 155 29.47 8.07 -10.67
N LEU A 156 30.63 7.56 -11.10
CA LEU A 156 31.40 6.56 -10.35
C LEU A 156 31.94 7.11 -9.03
N GLU A 157 32.25 8.41 -8.98
CA GLU A 157 32.66 9.09 -7.76
C GLU A 157 31.49 9.28 -6.77
N LEU A 158 30.33 9.73 -7.25
CA LEU A 158 29.22 10.14 -6.37
C LEU A 158 28.26 9.00 -6.01
N LEU A 159 28.11 7.98 -6.87
CA LEU A 159 27.15 6.89 -6.67
C LEU A 159 27.39 6.12 -5.34
N PRO A 160 28.62 5.76 -4.96
CA PRO A 160 28.85 5.02 -3.71
C PRO A 160 28.36 5.77 -2.47
N ALA A 161 28.60 7.10 -2.41
CA ALA A 161 28.16 7.93 -1.30
C ALA A 161 26.63 8.01 -1.22
N TYR A 162 25.97 8.18 -2.36
CA TYR A 162 24.50 8.14 -2.44
C TYR A 162 23.93 6.80 -1.95
N LEU A 163 24.48 5.68 -2.43
CA LEU A 163 24.03 4.34 -2.01
C LEU A 163 24.26 4.12 -0.50
N ALA A 164 25.42 4.51 0.01
CA ALA A 164 25.72 4.44 1.44
C ALA A 164 24.74 5.25 2.28
N GLU A 165 24.39 6.47 1.85
CA GLU A 165 23.44 7.32 2.57
C GLU A 165 22.01 6.74 2.55
N THR A 166 21.55 6.24 1.41
CA THR A 166 20.23 5.57 1.35
C THR A 166 20.19 4.33 2.24
N GLN A 167 21.29 3.57 2.32
CA GLN A 167 21.37 2.40 3.19
C GLN A 167 21.39 2.80 4.66
N ARG A 168 22.20 3.80 5.03
CA ARG A 168 22.25 4.36 6.39
C ARG A 168 20.87 4.80 6.86
N ILE A 169 20.11 5.50 6.03
CA ILE A 169 18.75 5.93 6.37
C ILE A 169 17.82 4.72 6.57
N LYS A 170 17.90 3.68 5.72
CA LYS A 170 17.10 2.46 5.92
C LYS A 170 17.41 1.81 7.27
N ASP A 171 18.69 1.68 7.60
CA ASP A 171 19.14 1.00 8.81
C ASP A 171 18.77 1.78 10.07
N GLU A 172 18.98 3.10 10.08
CA GLU A 172 18.66 3.96 11.22
C GLU A 172 17.15 4.15 11.43
N SER A 173 16.38 4.28 10.33
CA SER A 173 14.94 4.46 10.42
C SER A 173 14.20 3.18 10.80
N ARG A 174 14.80 2.01 10.55
CA ARG A 174 14.15 0.69 10.63
C ARG A 174 12.82 0.67 9.88
N PHE A 175 12.72 1.49 8.83
CA PHE A 175 11.49 1.67 8.07
C PHE A 175 11.03 0.35 7.41
N PRO A 176 11.91 -0.49 6.85
CA PRO A 176 11.50 -1.79 6.31
C PRO A 176 10.81 -2.67 7.35
N GLU A 177 11.29 -2.72 8.59
CA GLU A 177 10.69 -3.49 9.67
C GLU A 177 9.33 -2.93 10.08
N ILE A 178 9.23 -1.60 10.18
CA ILE A 178 7.98 -0.90 10.52
C ILE A 178 6.93 -1.12 9.43
N ASP A 179 7.31 -1.02 8.15
CA ASP A 179 6.44 -1.25 7.01
C ASP A 179 5.97 -2.71 6.94
N ASN A 180 6.88 -3.66 7.17
CA ASN A 180 6.53 -5.08 7.27
C ASN A 180 5.57 -5.37 8.44
N ALA A 181 5.75 -4.73 9.59
CA ALA A 181 4.85 -4.88 10.74
C ALA A 181 3.44 -4.35 10.43
N ARG A 182 3.34 -3.20 9.74
CA ARG A 182 2.06 -2.65 9.24
C ARG A 182 1.37 -3.62 8.27
N HIS A 183 2.11 -4.16 7.31
CA HIS A 183 1.56 -5.12 6.37
C HIS A 183 1.12 -6.44 7.02
N ARG A 184 1.91 -6.95 7.98
CA ARG A 184 1.56 -8.16 8.74
C ARG A 184 0.28 -7.97 9.54
N THR A 185 0.19 -6.89 10.33
CA THR A 185 -1.01 -6.61 11.16
C THR A 185 -2.27 -6.41 10.31
N ALA A 186 -2.14 -5.82 9.12
CA ALA A 186 -3.26 -5.73 8.17
C ALA A 186 -3.72 -7.13 7.69
N ARG A 187 -2.80 -8.02 7.32
CA ARG A 187 -3.12 -9.40 6.92
C ARG A 187 -3.73 -10.20 8.07
N ASP A 188 -3.20 -10.07 9.27
CA ASP A 188 -3.72 -10.75 10.46
C ASP A 188 -5.17 -10.32 10.76
N LEU A 189 -5.47 -9.02 10.63
CA LEU A 189 -6.83 -8.51 10.77
C LEU A 189 -7.76 -9.13 9.70
N PHE A 190 -7.34 -9.16 8.44
CA PHE A 190 -8.11 -9.82 7.36
C PHE A 190 -8.40 -11.29 7.69
N ALA A 191 -7.39 -12.04 8.15
CA ALA A 191 -7.54 -13.45 8.49
C ALA A 191 -8.54 -13.66 9.64
N VAL A 192 -8.47 -12.85 10.70
CA VAL A 192 -9.40 -12.97 11.84
C VAL A 192 -10.81 -12.53 11.47
N VAL A 193 -10.98 -11.45 10.69
CA VAL A 193 -12.30 -11.02 10.22
C VAL A 193 -12.96 -12.10 9.36
N ARG A 194 -12.19 -12.79 8.52
CA ARG A 194 -12.71 -13.94 7.77
C ARG A 194 -13.21 -15.04 8.69
N GLN A 195 -12.47 -15.39 9.74
CA GLN A 195 -12.92 -16.37 10.74
C GLN A 195 -14.20 -15.92 11.46
N VAL A 196 -14.28 -14.65 11.87
CA VAL A 196 -15.49 -14.06 12.49
C VAL A 196 -16.71 -14.23 11.59
N LEU A 197 -16.57 -13.94 10.31
CA LEU A 197 -17.70 -13.99 9.37
C LEU A 197 -18.15 -15.43 9.06
N SER A 198 -17.22 -16.40 9.08
CA SER A 198 -17.52 -17.82 8.84
C SER A 198 -18.22 -18.53 10.00
N GLU A 199 -18.12 -18.03 11.23
CA GLU A 199 -18.78 -18.65 12.39
C GLU A 199 -20.30 -18.39 12.37
N PRO A 200 -21.16 -19.34 12.77
CA PRO A 200 -22.60 -19.09 12.86
C PRO A 200 -22.92 -18.03 13.92
N SER A 201 -23.91 -17.19 13.62
CA SER A 201 -24.52 -16.25 14.58
C SER A 201 -25.87 -16.81 15.03
N HIS A 202 -26.10 -16.89 16.33
CA HIS A 202 -27.38 -17.33 16.89
C HIS A 202 -28.26 -16.17 17.36
N THR A 203 -27.69 -14.97 17.48
CA THR A 203 -28.39 -13.78 17.99
C THR A 203 -28.03 -12.51 17.20
N ILE A 204 -28.79 -11.44 17.42
CA ILE A 204 -28.49 -10.08 16.92
C ILE A 204 -27.10 -9.61 17.41
N GLN A 205 -26.66 -10.05 18.60
CA GLN A 205 -25.34 -9.70 19.11
C GLN A 205 -24.22 -10.31 18.23
N GLY A 206 -24.38 -11.53 17.74
CA GLY A 206 -23.47 -12.14 16.78
C GLY A 206 -23.40 -11.36 15.45
N VAL A 207 -24.52 -10.85 14.96
CA VAL A 207 -24.53 -9.98 13.75
C VAL A 207 -23.76 -8.69 14.00
N LYS A 208 -23.92 -8.07 15.18
CA LYS A 208 -23.15 -6.86 15.55
C LYS A 208 -21.65 -7.14 15.56
N ILE A 209 -21.22 -8.26 16.15
CA ILE A 209 -19.80 -8.67 16.16
C ILE A 209 -19.26 -8.80 14.74
N LYS A 210 -20.01 -9.47 13.85
CA LYS A 210 -19.63 -9.62 12.43
C LYS A 210 -19.56 -8.28 11.70
N ALA A 211 -20.53 -7.40 11.91
CA ALA A 211 -20.57 -6.07 11.31
C ALA A 211 -19.40 -5.20 11.80
N GLU A 212 -19.07 -5.22 13.10
CA GLU A 212 -17.94 -4.49 13.67
C GLU A 212 -16.60 -4.99 13.10
N ALA A 213 -16.43 -6.31 12.98
CA ALA A 213 -15.25 -6.93 12.38
C ALA A 213 -15.09 -6.54 10.90
N ALA A 214 -16.17 -6.56 10.13
CA ALA A 214 -16.15 -6.11 8.73
C ALA A 214 -15.86 -4.61 8.60
N ALA A 215 -16.41 -3.79 9.51
CA ALA A 215 -16.13 -2.36 9.55
C ALA A 215 -14.64 -2.07 9.86
N ALA A 216 -13.94 -2.94 10.60
CA ALA A 216 -12.51 -2.82 10.86
C ALA A 216 -11.68 -2.88 9.56
N ILE A 217 -12.05 -3.74 8.61
CA ILE A 217 -11.43 -3.78 7.26
C ILE A 217 -11.67 -2.46 6.52
N GLY A 218 -12.85 -1.87 6.68
CA GLY A 218 -13.19 -0.55 6.15
C GLY A 218 -12.31 0.58 6.69
N ARG A 219 -11.73 0.42 7.88
CA ARG A 219 -10.85 1.39 8.57
C ARG A 219 -9.36 1.19 8.28
N LEU A 220 -9.00 0.19 7.47
CA LEU A 220 -7.63 0.04 6.95
C LEU A 220 -7.29 1.18 5.98
N ASN A 221 -5.99 1.49 5.85
CA ASN A 221 -5.50 2.33 4.76
C ASN A 221 -5.91 1.70 3.40
N SER A 222 -6.30 2.52 2.44
CA SER A 222 -6.79 2.08 1.12
C SER A 222 -5.82 1.13 0.41
N TYR A 223 -4.50 1.37 0.53
CA TYR A 223 -3.49 0.48 -0.04
C TYR A 223 -3.45 -0.86 0.69
N ASP A 224 -3.44 -0.87 2.02
CA ASP A 224 -3.36 -2.10 2.81
C ASP A 224 -4.62 -2.95 2.63
N ARG A 225 -5.78 -2.31 2.47
CA ARG A 225 -7.04 -2.97 2.15
C ARG A 225 -6.98 -3.67 0.78
N LEU A 226 -6.41 -3.02 -0.23
CA LEU A 226 -6.29 -3.59 -1.57
C LEU A 226 -5.35 -4.80 -1.60
N TRP A 227 -4.18 -4.68 -0.97
CA TRP A 227 -3.12 -5.69 -1.08
C TRP A 227 -3.27 -6.84 -0.08
N SER A 228 -3.86 -6.60 1.10
CA SER A 228 -4.09 -7.67 2.09
C SER A 228 -5.29 -8.55 1.73
N GLY A 229 -6.18 -8.06 0.86
CA GLY A 229 -7.32 -8.82 0.32
C GLY A 229 -7.01 -9.58 -0.98
N MET A 230 -5.79 -9.57 -1.53
CA MET A 230 -5.50 -10.27 -2.79
C MET A 230 -5.59 -11.80 -2.70
N ASP A 231 -5.33 -12.36 -1.51
CA ASP A 231 -5.56 -13.78 -1.24
C ASP A 231 -7.06 -14.10 -1.12
N ASP A 232 -7.88 -13.06 -0.91
CA ASP A 232 -9.33 -13.07 -1.02
C ASP A 232 -9.73 -12.85 -2.49
N ASN A 233 -9.27 -13.73 -3.39
CA ASN A 233 -9.67 -13.70 -4.79
C ASN A 233 -10.99 -14.47 -4.98
N THR A 234 -11.82 -14.01 -5.93
CA THR A 234 -13.23 -14.36 -6.19
C THR A 234 -13.53 -15.84 -6.52
N ARG A 235 -12.53 -16.73 -6.43
CA ARG A 235 -12.67 -18.17 -6.69
C ARG A 235 -12.91 -19.01 -5.44
N ASN A 236 -12.91 -18.41 -4.25
CA ASN A 236 -13.22 -19.09 -2.99
C ASN A 236 -14.67 -18.79 -2.56
N GLU A 237 -15.43 -19.84 -2.26
CA GLU A 237 -16.80 -19.75 -1.67
C GLU A 237 -16.81 -19.00 -0.32
N GLN A 238 -15.64 -18.82 0.29
CA GLN A 238 -15.42 -18.10 1.55
C GLN A 238 -14.86 -16.68 1.38
N HIS A 239 -15.08 -16.04 0.23
CA HIS A 239 -14.67 -14.65 0.04
C HIS A 239 -15.45 -13.71 0.97
N LEU A 240 -14.81 -12.68 1.54
CA LEU A 240 -15.42 -11.81 2.57
C LEU A 240 -16.78 -11.23 2.16
N ALA A 241 -16.94 -10.84 0.89
CA ALA A 241 -18.20 -10.33 0.36
C ALA A 241 -19.33 -11.37 0.37
N ALA A 242 -19.02 -12.65 0.10
CA ALA A 242 -20.00 -13.73 0.17
C ALA A 242 -20.40 -14.03 1.61
N LEU A 243 -19.41 -14.11 2.51
CA LEU A 243 -19.63 -14.32 3.95
C LEU A 243 -20.45 -13.18 4.59
N LEU A 244 -20.25 -11.93 4.13
CA LEU A 244 -21.05 -10.78 4.55
C LEU A 244 -22.51 -10.86 4.07
N ALA A 245 -22.74 -11.30 2.84
CA ALA A 245 -24.10 -11.48 2.33
C ALA A 245 -24.83 -12.61 3.07
N GLU A 246 -24.16 -13.74 3.32
CA GLU A 246 -24.72 -14.88 4.06
C GLU A 246 -25.07 -14.52 5.50
N SER A 247 -24.23 -13.75 6.17
CA SER A 247 -24.48 -13.32 7.56
C SER A 247 -25.63 -12.33 7.70
N LEU A 248 -25.99 -11.60 6.65
CA LEU A 248 -27.20 -10.77 6.60
C LEU A 248 -28.47 -11.60 6.38
N ILE A 249 -28.37 -12.67 5.59
CA ILE A 249 -29.51 -13.57 5.30
C ILE A 249 -29.84 -14.45 6.51
N ALA A 250 -28.84 -14.91 7.27
CA ALA A 250 -29.03 -15.84 8.39
C ALA A 250 -29.84 -15.28 9.58
N VAL A 251 -30.13 -13.98 9.61
CA VAL A 251 -30.85 -13.30 10.71
C VAL A 251 -32.15 -12.62 10.23
N ALA A 252 -32.48 -12.74 8.94
CA ALA A 252 -33.77 -12.35 8.36
C ALA A 252 -34.77 -13.51 8.42
#